data_AF-A0A382VRL1-F1
#
_entry.id   AF-A0A382VRL1-F1
#
_cell.length_a   1.000
_cell.length_b   1.000
_cell.length_c   1.000
_cell.angle_alpha   90.00
_cell.angle_beta   90.00
_cell.angle_gamma   90.00
#
_symmetry.space_group_name_H-M   'P 1'
#
loop_
_entity.id
_entity.type
_entity.pdbx_description
1 polymer ?
#
loop_
_entity_poly.entity_id
_entity_poly.type
_entity_poly.pdbx_seq_one_letter_code
_entity_poly.pdbx_strand_id
1 'polypeptide(L)'
;MKKTVLILFYVSSIIMSQDTLFIEWSSEPDYLKNVIIADRDGDEQIHDVYLLEANKIYFQASKLELYGSLNITGKTPVLGEHPATIQPIPLSDGSNGFEGWPRGNFDIIGDGATLTLRGLILNQVMQDGSGTLDGVAYTRADEQKIYVENCVISGCQTLAFASFGVSSDFHFVNSVAKAWTSGPGLSFF
;
A
#
# COMPACT_ATOMS: atom_id res chain seq x y z
N MET A 1 61.74 -11.48 14.68
CA MET A 1 61.13 -10.34 13.96
C MET A 1 59.62 -10.51 14.00
N LYS A 2 58.91 -9.69 14.77
CA LYS A 2 57.43 -9.78 14.91
C LYS A 2 56.79 -9.18 13.66
N LYS A 3 55.99 -9.97 12.93
CA LYS A 3 55.20 -9.50 11.78
C LYS A 3 53.93 -8.84 12.32
N THR A 4 53.84 -7.52 12.20
CA THR A 4 52.62 -6.76 12.49
C THR A 4 51.64 -7.01 11.34
N VAL A 5 50.51 -7.66 11.63
CA VAL A 5 49.41 -7.83 10.68
C VAL A 5 48.53 -6.59 10.78
N LEU A 6 48.46 -5.83 9.70
CA LEU A 6 47.54 -4.70 9.55
C LEU A 6 46.16 -5.27 9.15
N ILE A 7 45.17 -5.20 10.04
CA ILE A 7 43.79 -5.58 9.74
C ILE A 7 43.10 -4.33 9.18
N LEU A 8 42.77 -4.35 7.89
CA LEU A 8 41.91 -3.35 7.26
C LEU A 8 40.45 -3.67 7.62
N PHE A 9 39.84 -2.84 8.46
CA PHE A 9 38.39 -2.85 8.63
C PHE A 9 37.75 -2.23 7.39
N TYR A 10 37.12 -3.06 6.55
CA TYR A 10 36.16 -2.58 5.57
C TYR A 10 34.91 -2.12 6.32
N VAL A 11 34.73 -0.81 6.44
CA VAL A 11 33.43 -0.25 6.76
C VAL A 11 32.63 -0.32 5.48
N SER A 12 31.68 -1.25 5.38
CA SER A 12 30.63 -1.19 4.37
C SER A 12 29.85 0.09 4.62
N SER A 13 30.10 1.12 3.81
CA SER A 13 29.26 2.29 3.72
C SER A 13 27.89 1.84 3.23
N ILE A 14 26.97 1.68 4.17
CA ILE A 14 25.55 1.62 3.85
C ILE A 14 25.20 3.00 3.32
N ILE A 15 25.08 3.15 2.01
CA ILE A 15 24.36 4.27 1.42
C ILE A 15 22.89 3.97 1.69
N MET A 16 22.41 4.35 2.88
CA MET A 16 20.99 4.47 3.17
C MET A 16 20.69 5.93 3.38
N SER A 17 20.17 6.54 2.33
CA SER A 17 19.14 7.56 2.44
C SER A 17 18.23 7.36 1.24
N GLN A 18 17.43 6.29 1.25
CA GLN A 18 16.11 6.38 0.63
C GLN A 18 15.35 7.37 1.51
N ASP A 19 14.88 8.46 0.92
CA ASP A 19 14.17 9.48 1.68
C ASP A 19 12.86 8.84 2.16
N THR A 20 12.81 8.47 3.44
CA THR A 20 11.73 7.65 4.01
C THR A 20 10.91 8.53 4.92
N LEU A 21 9.64 8.74 4.55
CA LEU A 21 8.68 9.38 5.44
C LEU A 21 8.05 8.33 6.33
N PHE A 22 8.31 8.43 7.63
CA PHE A 22 7.54 7.67 8.62
C PHE A 22 6.19 8.34 8.86
N ILE A 23 5.11 7.62 8.57
CA ILE A 23 3.74 8.13 8.77
C ILE A 23 3.24 7.66 10.14
N GLU A 24 3.24 8.60 11.10
CA GLU A 24 2.63 8.39 12.41
C GLU A 24 1.17 7.93 12.26
N TRP A 25 0.77 6.92 13.03
CA TRP A 25 -0.59 6.40 12.92
C TRP A 25 -1.61 7.40 13.46
N SER A 26 -2.69 7.56 12.71
CA SER A 26 -3.90 8.26 13.12
C SER A 26 -5.13 7.42 12.79
N SER A 27 -6.14 7.49 13.67
CA SER A 27 -7.46 6.92 13.45
C SER A 27 -8.36 7.79 12.56
N GLU A 28 -7.93 9.00 12.20
CA GLU A 28 -8.67 9.88 11.30
C GLU A 28 -8.81 9.22 9.92
N PRO A 29 -10.03 9.08 9.37
CA PRO A 29 -10.22 8.57 8.01
C PRO A 29 -9.39 9.35 7.00
N ASP A 30 -8.79 8.63 6.05
CA ASP A 30 -7.93 9.20 5.01
C ASP A 30 -6.66 9.91 5.48
N TYR A 31 -6.24 9.77 6.75
CA TYR A 31 -5.00 10.39 7.21
C TYR A 31 -3.77 10.00 6.36
N LEU A 32 -3.57 8.70 6.13
CA LEU A 32 -2.51 8.17 5.25
C LEU A 32 -2.57 8.82 3.86
N LYS A 33 -3.76 8.85 3.26
CA LYS A 33 -4.02 9.42 1.93
C LYS A 33 -3.64 10.91 1.91
N ASN A 34 -4.05 11.66 2.93
CA ASN A 34 -3.83 13.09 3.01
C ASN A 34 -2.35 13.44 3.22
N VAL A 35 -1.61 12.63 4.01
CA VAL A 35 -0.15 12.77 4.15
C VAL A 35 0.53 12.56 2.80
N ILE A 36 0.20 11.48 2.08
CA ILE A 36 0.80 11.20 0.75
C ILE A 36 0.45 12.31 -0.26
N ILE A 37 -0.79 12.79 -0.29
CA ILE A 37 -1.20 13.85 -1.24
C ILE A 37 -0.47 15.17 -0.93
N ALA A 38 -0.24 15.48 0.34
CA ALA A 38 0.47 16.69 0.74
C ALA A 38 1.98 16.63 0.49
N ASP A 39 2.55 15.43 0.34
CA ASP A 39 3.99 15.18 0.22
C ASP A 39 4.47 15.08 -1.24
N ARG A 40 4.15 16.09 -2.06
CA ARG A 40 4.40 16.08 -3.51
C ARG A 40 5.11 17.33 -4.02
N ASP A 41 5.92 17.15 -5.06
CA ASP A 41 6.41 18.21 -5.95
C ASP A 41 5.92 17.93 -7.38
N GLY A 42 4.84 18.59 -7.78
CA GLY A 42 4.13 18.27 -9.02
C GLY A 42 3.48 16.87 -8.97
N ASP A 43 3.81 16.02 -9.94
CA ASP A 43 3.29 14.65 -10.03
C ASP A 43 4.08 13.62 -9.21
N GLU A 44 5.25 13.99 -8.74
CA GLU A 44 6.14 13.10 -8.01
C GLU A 44 5.99 13.27 -6.49
N GLN A 45 6.22 12.15 -5.79
CA GLN A 45 6.34 12.12 -4.34
C GLN A 45 7.68 12.71 -3.91
N ILE A 46 7.70 13.47 -2.81
CA ILE A 46 8.95 14.02 -2.26
C ILE A 46 9.80 12.89 -1.66
N HIS A 47 9.15 11.95 -0.96
CA HIS A 47 9.81 10.81 -0.35
C HIS A 47 9.70 9.53 -1.19
N ASP A 48 10.76 8.72 -1.17
CA ASP A 48 10.84 7.45 -1.89
C ASP A 48 9.99 6.34 -1.25
N VAL A 49 9.83 6.39 0.08
CA VAL A 49 9.17 5.34 0.87
C VAL A 49 8.30 5.94 1.96
N TYR A 50 7.03 5.55 1.96
CA TYR A 50 6.09 5.84 3.05
C TYR A 50 6.02 4.63 3.98
N LEU A 51 6.64 4.75 5.15
CA LEU A 51 6.77 3.68 6.13
C LEU A 51 5.62 3.74 7.15
N LEU A 52 4.82 2.68 7.21
CA LEU A 52 3.69 2.53 8.13
C LEU A 52 4.07 1.78 9.40
N GLU A 53 3.44 2.16 10.51
CA GLU A 53 3.56 1.45 11.78
C GLU A 53 2.97 0.04 11.71
N ALA A 54 3.71 -0.96 12.20
CA ALA A 54 3.18 -2.31 12.39
C ALA A 54 2.04 -2.30 13.41
N ASN A 55 1.16 -3.30 13.34
CA ASN A 55 0.03 -3.49 14.27
C ASN A 55 -1.00 -2.36 14.28
N LYS A 56 -1.07 -1.56 13.21
CA LYS A 56 -2.02 -0.45 13.04
C LYS A 56 -2.93 -0.67 11.84
N ILE A 57 -4.11 -0.06 11.90
CA ILE A 57 -5.09 -0.03 10.80
C ILE A 57 -5.20 1.42 10.32
N TYR A 58 -4.88 1.65 9.06
CA TYR A 58 -5.02 2.93 8.36
C TYR A 58 -6.30 2.91 7.54
N PHE A 59 -7.25 3.76 7.91
CA PHE A 59 -8.55 3.82 7.25
C PHE A 59 -8.53 4.72 6.02
N GLN A 60 -9.12 4.23 4.92
CA GLN A 60 -9.39 5.03 3.73
C GLN A 60 -10.90 5.15 3.51
N ALA A 61 -11.40 6.36 3.32
CA ALA A 61 -12.80 6.62 2.99
C ALA A 61 -13.01 6.89 1.50
N SER A 62 -11.93 7.18 0.76
CA SER A 62 -11.94 7.29 -0.70
C SER A 62 -10.67 6.72 -1.33
N LYS A 63 -10.66 6.56 -2.65
CA LYS A 63 -9.44 6.14 -3.37
C LYS A 63 -8.36 7.22 -3.34
N LEU A 64 -7.12 6.78 -3.53
CA LEU A 64 -5.96 7.60 -3.87
C LEU A 64 -5.66 7.47 -5.36
N GLU A 65 -5.63 8.59 -6.08
CA GLU A 65 -5.23 8.63 -7.49
C GLU A 65 -3.75 8.99 -7.61
N LEU A 66 -2.99 8.17 -8.35
CA LEU A 66 -1.54 8.28 -8.48
C LEU A 66 -1.15 8.80 -9.85
N TYR A 67 -0.68 10.04 -9.87
CA TYR A 67 -0.13 10.71 -11.06
C TYR A 67 1.37 10.41 -11.25
N GLY A 68 2.08 10.07 -10.17
CA GLY A 68 3.45 9.57 -10.17
C GLY A 68 3.58 8.27 -9.38
N SER A 69 4.82 7.83 -9.15
CA SER A 69 5.08 6.57 -8.46
C SER A 69 4.89 6.69 -6.94
N LEU A 70 4.47 5.60 -6.30
CA LEU A 70 4.24 5.53 -4.86
C LEU A 70 4.75 4.21 -4.29
N ASN A 71 5.42 4.26 -3.14
CA ASN A 71 5.87 3.08 -2.41
C ASN A 71 5.44 3.14 -0.95
N ILE A 72 4.52 2.27 -0.57
CA ILE A 72 4.06 2.10 0.81
C ILE A 72 4.64 0.80 1.37
N THR A 73 5.36 0.91 2.47
CA THR A 73 5.98 -0.23 3.15
C THR A 73 5.51 -0.29 4.59
N GLY A 74 5.04 -1.45 5.04
CA GLY A 74 4.79 -1.71 6.46
C GLY A 74 6.10 -1.99 7.19
N LYS A 75 6.29 -1.39 8.36
CA LYS A 75 7.37 -1.76 9.28
C LYS A 75 7.24 -3.23 9.65
N THR A 76 8.37 -3.92 9.78
CA THR A 76 8.40 -5.33 10.20
C THR A 76 7.78 -5.47 11.58
N PRO A 77 6.73 -6.30 11.74
CA PRO A 77 6.11 -6.54 13.05
C PRO A 77 7.06 -7.24 14.01
N VAL A 78 6.98 -6.92 15.30
CA VAL A 78 7.63 -7.73 16.34
C VAL A 78 6.75 -8.91 16.74
N LEU A 79 7.28 -9.80 17.60
CA LEU A 79 6.52 -10.96 18.07
C LEU A 79 5.19 -10.54 18.73
N GLY A 80 4.07 -11.06 18.21
CA GLY A 80 2.72 -10.74 18.69
C GLY A 80 2.02 -9.61 17.94
N GLU A 81 2.71 -8.95 17.01
CA GLU A 81 2.13 -7.94 16.13
C GLU A 81 1.81 -8.52 14.74
N HIS A 82 0.95 -7.81 14.01
CA HIS A 82 0.68 -8.07 12.59
C HIS A 82 1.21 -6.94 11.70
N PRO A 83 1.38 -7.17 10.38
CA PRO A 83 1.69 -6.10 9.43
C PRO A 83 0.67 -4.95 9.49
N ALA A 84 1.08 -3.75 9.07
CA ALA A 84 0.16 -2.62 8.96
C ALA A 84 -1.00 -2.96 8.01
N THR A 85 -2.23 -2.60 8.38
CA THR A 85 -3.43 -2.86 7.58
C THR A 85 -3.91 -1.57 6.92
N ILE A 86 -4.20 -1.62 5.63
CA ILE A 86 -5.02 -0.60 4.95
C ILE A 86 -6.42 -1.18 4.78
N GLN A 87 -7.42 -0.44 5.25
CA GLN A 87 -8.82 -0.90 5.26
C GLN A 87 -9.79 0.23 4.88
N PRO A 88 -10.81 -0.03 4.05
CA PRO A 88 -11.79 0.98 3.73
C PRO A 88 -12.75 1.21 4.91
N ILE A 89 -13.27 2.44 5.02
CA ILE A 89 -14.30 2.83 5.97
C ILE A 89 -15.39 3.62 5.21
N PRO A 90 -16.67 3.53 5.59
CA PRO A 90 -17.69 4.41 5.05
C PRO A 90 -17.42 5.88 5.39
N LEU A 91 -18.05 6.77 4.63
CA LEU A 91 -18.15 8.18 4.99
C LEU A 91 -18.98 8.35 6.26
N SER A 92 -18.93 9.55 6.86
CA SER A 92 -19.64 9.85 8.12
C SER A 92 -21.17 9.72 8.02
N ASP A 93 -21.74 9.77 6.81
CA ASP A 93 -23.16 9.52 6.54
C ASP A 93 -23.48 8.04 6.24
N GLY A 94 -22.49 7.16 6.32
CA GLY A 94 -22.61 5.73 6.03
C GLY A 94 -22.54 5.38 4.54
N SER A 95 -22.36 6.37 3.65
CA SER A 95 -22.21 6.12 2.23
C SER A 95 -20.80 5.60 1.88
N ASN A 96 -20.67 4.98 0.71
CA ASN A 96 -19.38 4.51 0.21
C ASN A 96 -18.69 5.62 -0.59
N GLY A 97 -17.58 6.15 -0.08
CA GLY A 97 -16.80 7.22 -0.72
C GLY A 97 -15.86 6.76 -1.83
N PHE A 98 -15.85 5.47 -2.17
CA PHE A 98 -15.07 4.93 -3.28
C PHE A 98 -15.89 4.98 -4.57
N GLU A 99 -15.66 6.00 -5.38
CA GLU A 99 -16.38 6.25 -6.62
C GLU A 99 -15.80 5.50 -7.85
N GLY A 100 -16.67 5.27 -8.83
CA GLY A 100 -16.36 4.62 -10.10
C GLY A 100 -16.27 3.10 -10.01
N TRP A 101 -16.32 2.42 -11.16
CA TRP A 101 -16.08 0.98 -11.23
C TRP A 101 -14.75 0.68 -11.97
N PRO A 102 -13.96 -0.29 -11.49
CA PRO A 102 -14.08 -0.95 -10.19
C PRO A 102 -13.64 -0.05 -9.02
N ARG A 103 -14.17 -0.31 -7.82
CA ARG A 103 -13.82 0.42 -6.59
C ARG A 103 -12.60 -0.21 -5.93
N GLY A 104 -11.66 0.60 -5.49
CA GLY A 104 -10.44 0.13 -4.81
C GLY A 104 -9.68 1.26 -4.13
N ASN A 105 -8.67 0.91 -3.34
CA ASN A 105 -7.84 1.85 -2.60
C ASN A 105 -7.05 2.80 -3.51
N PHE A 106 -6.59 2.32 -4.68
CA PHE A 106 -5.70 3.07 -5.56
C PHE A 106 -6.15 3.00 -7.03
N ASP A 107 -6.10 4.13 -7.73
CA ASP A 107 -6.05 4.15 -9.20
C ASP A 107 -4.70 4.73 -9.62
N ILE A 108 -3.96 4.02 -10.45
CA ILE A 108 -2.73 4.51 -11.05
C ILE A 108 -3.10 5.14 -12.39
N ILE A 109 -2.83 6.43 -12.58
CA ILE A 109 -3.29 7.21 -13.74
C ILE A 109 -2.18 7.93 -14.50
N GLY A 110 -0.98 8.09 -13.92
CA GLY A 110 0.19 8.61 -14.64
C GLY A 110 0.85 7.55 -15.52
N ASP A 111 1.29 7.92 -16.73
CA ASP A 111 2.05 7.02 -17.59
C ASP A 111 3.37 6.60 -16.92
N GLY A 112 3.71 5.32 -17.02
CA GLY A 112 4.92 4.75 -16.41
C GLY A 112 4.92 4.70 -14.88
N ALA A 113 3.86 5.18 -14.21
CA ALA A 113 3.80 5.22 -12.76
C ALA A 113 3.78 3.81 -12.14
N THR A 114 4.48 3.66 -11.02
CA THR A 114 4.59 2.40 -10.27
C THR A 114 3.97 2.53 -8.89
N LEU A 115 3.01 1.65 -8.56
CA LEU A 115 2.57 1.44 -7.19
C LEU A 115 3.31 0.25 -6.57
N THR A 116 3.99 0.48 -5.45
CA THR A 116 4.68 -0.54 -4.68
C THR A 116 4.06 -0.68 -3.29
N LEU A 117 3.68 -1.91 -2.93
CA LEU A 117 3.07 -2.26 -1.65
C LEU A 117 3.88 -3.39 -1.01
N ARG A 118 4.46 -3.15 0.19
CA ARG A 118 5.33 -4.13 0.85
C ARG A 118 4.98 -4.38 2.30
N GLY A 119 4.88 -5.64 2.71
CA GLY A 119 4.71 -5.98 4.14
C GLY A 119 3.42 -5.41 4.73
N LEU A 120 2.32 -5.49 3.98
CA LEU A 120 1.01 -4.93 4.36
C LEU A 120 -0.08 -6.00 4.42
N ILE A 121 -1.12 -5.74 5.20
CA ILE A 121 -2.43 -6.35 5.03
C ILE A 121 -3.31 -5.36 4.27
N LEU A 122 -3.94 -5.80 3.19
CA LEU A 122 -4.83 -5.02 2.35
C LEU A 122 -6.23 -5.62 2.46
N ASN A 123 -7.02 -5.12 3.42
CA ASN A 123 -8.36 -5.61 3.68
C ASN A 123 -9.38 -4.79 2.91
N GLN A 124 -10.19 -5.43 2.05
CA GLN A 124 -11.20 -4.70 1.28
C GLN A 124 -12.57 -4.66 1.92
N VAL A 125 -12.76 -5.34 3.06
CA VAL A 125 -14.01 -5.25 3.83
C VAL A 125 -14.07 -3.91 4.57
N MET A 126 -15.17 -3.17 4.39
CA MET A 126 -15.45 -1.94 5.13
C MET A 126 -15.33 -2.18 6.64
N GLN A 127 -14.75 -1.23 7.36
CA GLN A 127 -14.50 -1.36 8.81
C GLN A 127 -15.76 -1.74 9.60
N ASP A 128 -16.93 -1.23 9.20
CA ASP A 128 -18.22 -1.51 9.83
C ASP A 128 -18.93 -2.77 9.27
N GLY A 129 -18.33 -3.44 8.28
CA GLY A 129 -18.89 -4.61 7.62
C GLY A 129 -20.05 -4.30 6.67
N SER A 130 -20.31 -3.03 6.31
CA SER A 130 -21.40 -2.63 5.40
C SER A 130 -21.21 -3.12 3.96
N GLY A 131 -19.98 -3.39 3.56
CA GLY A 131 -19.65 -3.78 2.20
C GLY A 131 -18.20 -4.19 2.03
N THR A 132 -17.83 -4.42 0.78
CA THR A 132 -16.44 -4.60 0.38
C THR A 132 -16.13 -3.83 -0.90
N LEU A 133 -14.88 -3.46 -1.10
CA LEU A 133 -14.40 -2.93 -2.37
C LEU A 133 -14.18 -4.05 -3.39
N ASP A 134 -14.23 -3.68 -4.67
CA ASP A 134 -14.03 -4.63 -5.75
C ASP A 134 -12.63 -5.26 -5.70
N GLY A 135 -11.64 -4.49 -5.25
CA GLY A 135 -10.22 -4.83 -5.24
C GLY A 135 -9.33 -3.77 -4.63
N VAL A 136 -8.01 -3.93 -4.76
CA VAL A 136 -7.01 -3.03 -4.15
C VAL A 136 -6.65 -1.89 -5.08
N ALA A 137 -6.19 -2.19 -6.30
CA ALA A 137 -5.61 -1.17 -7.17
C ALA A 137 -5.79 -1.47 -8.67
N TYR A 138 -5.89 -0.41 -9.48
CA TYR A 138 -6.11 -0.54 -10.92
C TYR A 138 -5.23 0.41 -11.74
N THR A 139 -4.62 -0.12 -12.80
CA THR A 139 -3.90 0.69 -13.79
C THR A 139 -4.89 1.26 -14.80
N ARG A 140 -4.72 2.53 -15.18
CA ARG A 140 -5.62 3.29 -16.06
C ARG A 140 -4.90 3.98 -17.24
N ALA A 141 -3.57 3.91 -17.32
CA ALA A 141 -2.76 4.57 -18.35
C ALA A 141 -1.71 3.61 -18.95
N ASP A 142 -0.71 4.12 -19.67
CA ASP A 142 0.31 3.29 -20.34
C ASP A 142 1.50 2.95 -19.43
N GLU A 143 2.10 1.78 -19.66
CA GLU A 143 3.36 1.30 -19.04
C GLU A 143 3.39 1.29 -17.50
N GLN A 144 2.23 1.21 -16.85
CA GLN A 144 2.11 1.24 -15.39
C GLN A 144 2.46 -0.09 -14.73
N LYS A 145 2.91 -0.02 -13.46
CA LYS A 145 3.31 -1.22 -12.72
C LYS A 145 2.68 -1.27 -11.34
N ILE A 146 2.32 -2.48 -10.91
CA ILE A 146 1.95 -2.77 -9.53
C ILE A 146 2.89 -3.84 -8.98
N TYR A 147 3.63 -3.50 -7.93
CA TYR A 147 4.53 -4.39 -7.22
C TYR A 147 4.01 -4.68 -5.82
N VAL A 148 3.81 -5.96 -5.51
CA VAL A 148 3.23 -6.41 -4.23
C VAL A 148 4.13 -7.48 -3.65
N GLU A 149 4.67 -7.21 -2.47
CA GLU A 149 5.67 -8.07 -1.84
C GLU A 149 5.40 -8.29 -0.36
N ASN A 150 5.45 -9.55 0.09
CA ASN A 150 5.20 -9.93 1.49
C ASN A 150 3.86 -9.39 2.04
N CYS A 151 2.83 -9.28 1.18
CA CYS A 151 1.53 -8.74 1.55
C CYS A 151 0.47 -9.83 1.69
N VAL A 152 -0.57 -9.53 2.48
CA VAL A 152 -1.82 -10.30 2.51
C VAL A 152 -2.92 -9.43 1.92
N ILE A 153 -3.57 -9.90 0.86
CA ILE A 153 -4.75 -9.25 0.29
C ILE A 153 -5.97 -10.08 0.67
N SER A 154 -7.00 -9.41 1.19
CA SER A 154 -8.20 -10.10 1.66
C SER A 154 -9.47 -9.32 1.39
N GLY A 155 -10.58 -10.05 1.31
CA GLY A 155 -11.90 -9.47 1.34
C GLY A 155 -12.37 -8.86 0.03
N CYS A 156 -11.56 -8.89 -1.04
CA CYS A 156 -11.95 -8.32 -2.34
C CYS A 156 -13.29 -8.90 -2.83
N GLN A 157 -14.12 -8.06 -3.46
CA GLN A 157 -15.37 -8.52 -4.06
C GLN A 157 -15.13 -9.30 -5.35
N THR A 158 -14.24 -8.80 -6.20
CA THR A 158 -14.14 -9.25 -7.60
C THR A 158 -12.68 -9.50 -8.01
N LEU A 159 -11.81 -8.51 -7.92
CA LEU A 159 -10.43 -8.54 -8.45
C LEU A 159 -9.45 -8.08 -7.36
N ALA A 160 -8.22 -8.57 -7.30
CA ALA A 160 -7.21 -7.93 -6.42
C ALA A 160 -6.58 -6.72 -7.12
N PHE A 161 -6.18 -6.93 -8.38
CA PHE A 161 -5.60 -5.94 -9.27
C PHE A 161 -6.12 -6.16 -10.69
N ALA A 162 -6.23 -5.11 -11.49
CA ALA A 162 -6.57 -5.22 -12.90
C ALA A 162 -6.04 -4.05 -13.72
N SER A 163 -5.84 -4.30 -15.01
CA SER A 163 -5.50 -3.25 -15.99
C SER A 163 -6.73 -2.81 -16.76
N PHE A 164 -6.95 -1.50 -16.77
CA PHE A 164 -7.83 -0.80 -17.70
C PHE A 164 -7.04 0.19 -18.58
N GLY A 165 -5.74 0.31 -18.35
CA GLY A 165 -4.77 0.91 -19.26
C GLY A 165 -4.14 -0.13 -20.20
N VAL A 166 -2.99 0.22 -20.76
CA VAL A 166 -2.22 -0.63 -21.69
C VAL A 166 -0.81 -0.86 -21.16
N SER A 167 -0.16 -1.94 -21.61
CA SER A 167 1.23 -2.27 -21.26
C SER A 167 1.53 -2.40 -19.75
N SER A 168 0.55 -2.79 -18.94
CA SER A 168 0.70 -2.85 -17.48
C SER A 168 1.33 -4.16 -16.98
N ASP A 169 2.23 -4.05 -16.01
CA ASP A 169 2.85 -5.20 -15.33
C ASP A 169 2.38 -5.36 -13.89
N PHE A 170 2.14 -6.60 -13.47
CA PHE A 170 1.79 -6.95 -12.09
C PHE A 170 2.80 -7.94 -11.52
N HIS A 171 3.51 -7.54 -10.47
CA HIS A 171 4.48 -8.36 -9.75
C HIS A 171 3.91 -8.74 -8.39
N PHE A 172 3.74 -10.04 -8.16
CA PHE A 172 3.19 -10.57 -6.92
C PHE A 172 4.18 -11.57 -6.30
N VAL A 173 4.89 -11.13 -5.26
CA VAL A 173 6.06 -11.83 -4.71
C VAL A 173 5.80 -12.15 -3.24
N ASN A 174 5.97 -13.41 -2.83
CA ASN A 174 5.84 -13.85 -1.44
C ASN A 174 4.57 -13.34 -0.72
N SER A 175 3.51 -13.16 -1.50
CA SER A 175 2.26 -12.56 -1.04
C SER A 175 1.13 -13.58 -1.13
N VAL A 176 0.07 -13.36 -0.37
CA VAL A 176 -1.12 -14.21 -0.36
C VAL A 176 -2.33 -13.35 -0.66
N ALA A 177 -3.14 -13.76 -1.62
CA ALA A 177 -4.46 -13.19 -1.81
C ALA A 177 -5.51 -14.27 -1.47
N LYS A 178 -6.46 -13.95 -0.59
CA LYS A 178 -7.39 -14.93 -0.03
C LYS A 178 -8.75 -14.32 0.31
N ALA A 179 -9.73 -15.18 0.57
CA ALA A 179 -11.03 -14.79 1.14
C ALA A 179 -11.77 -13.69 0.34
N TRP A 180 -11.95 -13.91 -0.98
CA TRP A 180 -12.87 -13.08 -1.76
C TRP A 180 -14.28 -13.25 -1.23
N THR A 181 -15.03 -12.16 -1.18
CA THR A 181 -16.40 -12.21 -0.69
C THR A 181 -17.28 -11.17 -1.36
N SER A 182 -18.48 -11.57 -1.75
CA SER A 182 -19.58 -10.63 -2.03
C SER A 182 -20.41 -10.31 -0.78
N GLY A 183 -20.08 -10.92 0.36
CA GLY A 183 -20.77 -10.80 1.65
C GLY A 183 -19.79 -10.48 2.79
N PRO A 184 -19.68 -9.22 3.24
CA PRO A 184 -18.65 -8.78 4.18
C PRO A 184 -18.69 -9.52 5.54
N GLY A 185 -19.87 -9.95 6.00
CA GLY A 185 -20.06 -10.63 7.29
C GLY A 185 -19.46 -12.05 7.42
N LEU A 186 -18.76 -12.56 6.40
CA LEU A 186 -18.15 -13.91 6.39
C LEU A 186 -16.61 -13.90 6.27
N SER A 187 -15.98 -12.72 6.22
CA SER A 187 -14.53 -12.59 6.05
C SER A 187 -13.89 -12.05 7.32
N PHE A 188 -13.31 -12.96 8.12
CA PHE A 188 -12.52 -12.62 9.30
C PHE A 188 -11.09 -13.13 9.10
N PHE A 189 -10.13 -12.38 9.66
CA PHE A 189 -8.69 -12.69 9.63
C PHE A 189 -8.35 -13.96 10.40
#